data_AF-A0A7S0F8C9-F1
#
_entry.id   AF-A0A7S0F8C9-F1
#
_cell.length_a   1.000
_cell.length_b   1.000
_cell.length_c   1.000
_cell.angle_alpha   90.00
_cell.angle_beta   90.00
_cell.angle_gamma   90.00
#
_symmetry.space_group_name_H-M   'P 1'
#
loop_
_entity.id
_entity.type
_entity.pdbx_description
1 polymer ?
#
loop_
_entity_poly.entity_id
_entity_poly.type
_entity_poly.pdbx_seq_one_letter_code
_entity_poly.pdbx_strand_id
1 'polypeptide(L)'
;PLSDPWLSEAEIATRRARLGFDEPALATFAETCEFISLGNFCGVGRALQAIGLKRRAYPFDWVRSPLTGVLHCLETDFEDFLTFTTVRTDQAHGLKIFEGSRWGGSFWHHDPADPKVKADMVRRIERLLGLSADPPLSQPRVFVRAVNCTQEL
;
A
#
# COMPACT_ATOMS: atom_id res chain seq x y z
N PRO A 1 -5.30 11.34 -16.98
CA PRO A 1 -6.15 10.14 -16.79
C PRO A 1 -7.56 10.58 -16.39
N LEU A 2 -8.57 10.15 -17.14
CA LEU A 2 -9.97 10.27 -16.71
C LEU A 2 -10.08 9.68 -15.30
N SER A 3 -10.63 10.43 -14.36
CA SER A 3 -10.84 9.97 -13.00
C SER A 3 -11.61 8.66 -13.05
N ASP A 4 -11.03 7.58 -12.52
CA ASP A 4 -11.69 6.28 -12.46
C ASP A 4 -13.07 6.47 -11.80
N PRO A 5 -14.18 6.21 -12.52
CA PRO A 5 -15.53 6.46 -11.98
C PRO A 5 -15.77 5.76 -10.64
N TRP A 6 -15.12 4.61 -10.42
CA TRP A 6 -15.21 3.85 -9.18
C TRP A 6 -14.59 4.58 -7.99
N LEU A 7 -13.66 5.51 -8.21
CA LEU A 7 -13.05 6.35 -7.18
C LEU A 7 -13.65 7.78 -7.14
N SER A 8 -14.78 8.02 -7.80
CA SER A 8 -15.45 9.32 -7.70
C SER A 8 -15.91 9.60 -6.26
N GLU A 9 -15.99 10.88 -5.90
CA GLU A 9 -16.43 11.31 -4.56
C GLU A 9 -17.82 10.79 -4.21
N ALA A 10 -18.75 10.76 -5.18
CA ALA A 10 -20.09 10.22 -5.02
C ALA A 10 -20.09 8.71 -4.71
N GLU A 11 -19.24 7.94 -5.39
CA GLU A 11 -19.08 6.50 -5.15
C GLU A 11 -18.44 6.23 -3.78
N ILE A 12 -17.43 7.02 -3.40
CA ILE A 12 -16.80 6.92 -2.07
C ILE A 12 -17.83 7.22 -0.98
N ALA A 13 -18.60 8.32 -1.12
CA ALA A 13 -19.65 8.69 -0.17
C ALA A 13 -20.71 7.58 -0.03
N THR A 14 -21.15 7.00 -1.15
CA THR A 14 -22.10 5.89 -1.17
C THR A 14 -21.57 4.67 -0.42
N ARG A 15 -20.30 4.30 -0.60
CA ARG A 15 -19.69 3.18 0.12
C ARG A 15 -19.53 3.47 1.60
N ARG A 16 -19.12 4.68 1.95
CA ARG A 16 -18.98 5.13 3.34
C ARG A 16 -20.32 5.05 4.09
N ALA A 17 -21.39 5.57 3.51
CA ALA A 17 -22.74 5.48 4.10
C ALA A 17 -23.16 4.02 4.32
N ARG A 18 -22.97 3.15 3.32
CA ARG A 18 -23.28 1.71 3.41
C ARG A 18 -22.47 0.96 4.47
N LEU A 19 -21.27 1.42 4.77
CA LEU A 19 -20.37 0.83 5.77
C LEU A 19 -20.49 1.49 7.15
N GLY A 20 -21.45 2.40 7.33
CA GLY A 20 -21.72 3.05 8.62
C GLY A 20 -20.75 4.17 8.99
N PHE A 21 -20.02 4.76 8.03
CA PHE A 21 -19.13 5.89 8.32
C PHE A 21 -19.86 7.17 8.75
N ASP A 22 -21.19 7.19 8.70
CA ASP A 22 -22.02 8.26 9.25
C ASP A 22 -22.14 8.16 10.78
N GLU A 23 -21.78 7.02 11.38
CA GLU A 23 -21.73 6.84 12.82
C GLU A 23 -20.57 7.65 13.44
N PRO A 24 -20.83 8.53 14.42
CA PRO A 24 -19.83 9.47 14.93
C PRO A 24 -18.52 8.83 15.39
N ALA A 25 -18.61 7.65 16.02
CA ALA A 25 -17.43 6.93 16.51
C ALA A 25 -16.55 6.42 15.36
N LEU A 26 -17.15 5.85 14.31
CA LEU A 26 -16.42 5.36 13.14
C LEU A 26 -15.87 6.52 12.31
N ALA A 27 -16.64 7.60 12.13
CA ALA A 27 -16.16 8.82 11.49
C ALA A 27 -14.91 9.37 12.19
N THR A 28 -14.97 9.51 13.52
CA THR A 28 -13.85 9.99 14.34
C THR A 28 -12.62 9.08 14.19
N PHE A 29 -12.80 7.77 14.27
CA PHE A 29 -11.72 6.80 14.08
C PHE A 29 -11.07 6.93 12.68
N ALA A 30 -11.90 7.01 11.64
CA ALA A 30 -11.49 7.17 10.25
C ALA A 30 -10.73 8.48 9.99
N GLU A 31 -11.12 9.56 10.67
CA GLU A 31 -10.54 10.89 10.50
C GLU A 31 -9.23 11.06 11.29
N THR A 32 -9.15 10.48 12.48
CA THR A 32 -8.00 10.66 13.37
C THR A 32 -6.85 9.69 13.09
N CYS A 33 -7.12 8.52 12.50
CA CYS A 33 -6.09 7.52 12.22
C CYS A 33 -5.46 7.67 10.82
N GLU A 34 -4.22 7.21 10.69
CA GLU A 34 -3.59 6.95 9.39
C GLU A 34 -3.72 5.48 9.03
N PHE A 35 -4.32 5.19 7.87
CA PHE A 35 -4.50 3.82 7.38
C PHE A 35 -3.39 3.45 6.40
N ILE A 36 -2.70 2.34 6.67
CA ILE A 36 -1.50 1.91 5.97
C ILE A 36 -1.71 0.50 5.44
N SER A 37 -1.58 0.34 4.12
CA SER A 37 -1.54 -0.98 3.49
C SER A 37 -0.21 -1.69 3.79
N LEU A 38 -0.28 -2.92 4.30
CA LEU A 38 0.83 -3.87 4.37
C LEU A 38 0.85 -4.83 3.16
N GLY A 39 0.05 -4.56 2.14
CA GLY A 39 0.06 -5.30 0.89
C GLY A 39 -0.63 -6.66 0.99
N ASN A 40 0.09 -7.73 0.63
CA ASN A 40 -0.36 -8.89 -0.14
C ASN A 40 -0.56 -8.56 -1.61
N PHE A 41 -1.44 -7.59 -1.91
CA PHE A 41 -1.65 -7.12 -3.27
C PHE A 41 -2.24 -5.71 -3.33
N CYS A 42 -2.29 -5.16 -4.55
CA CYS A 42 -2.77 -3.80 -4.81
C CYS A 42 -4.22 -3.52 -4.38
N GLY A 43 -5.02 -4.58 -4.16
CA GLY A 43 -6.41 -4.45 -3.72
C GLY A 43 -6.55 -3.81 -2.34
N VAL A 44 -5.58 -3.96 -1.44
CA VAL A 44 -5.67 -3.33 -0.10
C VAL A 44 -5.56 -1.82 -0.20
N GLY A 45 -4.53 -1.32 -0.89
CA GLY A 45 -4.39 0.12 -1.16
C GLY A 45 -5.59 0.66 -1.94
N ARG A 46 -6.09 -0.13 -2.90
CA ARG A 46 -7.27 0.23 -3.69
C ARG A 46 -8.57 0.26 -2.86
N ALA A 47 -8.76 -0.66 -1.93
CA ALA A 47 -9.88 -0.67 -1.01
C ALA A 47 -9.86 0.55 -0.10
N LEU A 48 -8.69 0.93 0.43
CA LEU A 48 -8.53 2.17 1.21
C LEU A 48 -8.89 3.41 0.40
N GLN A 49 -8.56 3.47 -0.90
CA GLN A 49 -9.00 4.56 -1.79
C GLN A 49 -10.53 4.57 -1.94
N ALA A 50 -11.14 3.40 -2.09
CA ALA A 50 -12.56 3.24 -2.36
C ALA A 50 -13.49 3.79 -1.27
N ILE A 51 -12.96 3.96 -0.06
CA ILE A 51 -13.66 4.49 1.13
C ILE A 51 -13.02 5.77 1.66
N GLY A 52 -12.09 6.37 0.92
CA GLY A 52 -11.47 7.66 1.26
C GLY A 52 -10.47 7.62 2.43
N LEU A 53 -9.97 6.44 2.80
CA LEU A 53 -9.00 6.30 3.90
C LEU A 53 -7.54 6.38 3.43
N LYS A 54 -7.28 6.26 2.12
CA LYS A 54 -5.93 6.34 1.58
C LYS A 54 -5.47 7.80 1.42
N ARG A 55 -4.77 8.33 2.43
CA ARG A 55 -4.23 9.70 2.40
C ARG A 55 -2.85 9.81 1.77
N ARG A 56 -2.02 8.78 1.94
CA ARG A 56 -0.62 8.77 1.49
C ARG A 56 -0.28 7.45 0.82
N ALA A 57 0.80 7.47 0.04
CA ALA A 57 1.40 6.27 -0.53
C ALA A 57 2.36 5.63 0.47
N TYR A 58 2.42 4.31 0.48
CA TYR A 58 3.26 3.47 1.33
C TYR A 58 3.93 2.39 0.49
N PRO A 59 5.02 1.76 0.99
CA PRO A 59 5.84 0.85 0.19
C PRO A 59 5.04 -0.33 -0.38
N PHE A 60 4.07 -0.84 0.40
CA PHE A 60 3.35 -2.06 0.07
C PHE A 60 2.02 -1.85 -0.68
N ASP A 61 1.67 -0.64 -1.10
CA ASP A 61 0.39 -0.38 -1.78
C ASP A 61 0.24 -1.07 -3.13
N TRP A 62 1.35 -1.26 -3.85
CA TRP A 62 1.34 -1.60 -5.28
C TRP A 62 2.33 -2.72 -5.62
N VAL A 63 2.60 -3.57 -4.63
CA VAL A 63 3.47 -4.73 -4.71
C VAL A 63 2.70 -5.99 -4.37
N ARG A 64 3.23 -7.15 -4.71
CA ARG A 64 2.84 -8.41 -4.08
C ARG A 64 3.79 -8.69 -2.93
N SER A 65 3.25 -9.01 -1.76
CA SER A 65 4.05 -9.24 -0.55
C SER A 65 3.54 -10.44 0.29
N PRO A 66 4.34 -11.50 0.45
CA PRO A 66 4.06 -12.49 1.49
C PRO A 66 4.24 -11.85 2.88
N LEU A 67 3.61 -12.41 3.92
CA LEU A 67 3.75 -11.87 5.27
C LEU A 67 5.21 -11.91 5.74
N THR A 68 5.91 -13.01 5.48
CA THR A 68 7.34 -13.17 5.78
C THR A 68 8.19 -12.09 5.12
N GLY A 69 7.83 -11.66 3.91
CA GLY A 69 8.53 -10.59 3.21
C GLY A 69 8.30 -9.22 3.83
N VAL A 70 7.08 -8.95 4.32
CA VAL A 70 6.80 -7.72 5.08
C VAL A 70 7.60 -7.70 6.38
N LEU A 71 7.65 -8.82 7.10
CA LEU A 71 8.44 -8.95 8.33
C LEU A 71 9.92 -8.72 8.06
N HIS A 72 10.49 -9.41 7.05
CA HIS A 72 11.87 -9.20 6.62
C HIS A 72 12.16 -7.72 6.36
N CYS A 73 11.34 -7.04 5.55
CA CYS A 73 11.55 -5.61 5.27
C CYS A 73 11.53 -4.75 6.54
N LEU A 74 10.70 -5.06 7.53
CA LEU A 74 10.66 -4.32 8.80
C LEU A 74 11.86 -4.64 9.69
N GLU A 75 12.32 -5.89 9.70
CA GLU A 75 13.45 -6.37 10.51
C GLU A 75 14.81 -5.92 9.96
N THR A 76 14.88 -5.66 8.65
CA THR A 76 16.12 -5.27 7.96
C THR A 76 16.10 -3.82 7.46
N ASP A 77 15.22 -2.98 8.00
CA ASP A 77 15.07 -1.57 7.60
C ASP A 77 14.98 -1.36 6.08
N PHE A 78 14.31 -2.28 5.38
CA PHE A 78 14.11 -2.27 3.93
C PHE A 78 15.41 -2.32 3.09
N GLU A 79 16.53 -2.81 3.63
CA GLU A 79 17.86 -2.78 2.98
C GLU A 79 17.87 -3.28 1.52
N ASP A 80 17.04 -4.28 1.21
CA ASP A 80 16.99 -4.97 -0.07
C ASP A 80 15.63 -4.84 -0.76
N PHE A 81 14.78 -3.90 -0.32
CA PHE A 81 13.41 -3.76 -0.79
C PHE A 81 13.31 -3.63 -2.32
N LEU A 82 14.21 -2.84 -2.92
CA LEU A 82 14.21 -2.53 -4.35
C LEU A 82 14.98 -3.55 -5.21
N THR A 83 15.39 -4.69 -4.63
CA THR A 83 16.05 -5.76 -5.39
C THR A 83 15.07 -6.51 -6.29
N PHE A 84 15.58 -7.04 -7.40
CA PHE A 84 14.88 -7.94 -8.29
C PHE A 84 15.91 -8.72 -9.11
N THR A 85 15.58 -9.92 -9.57
CA THR A 85 16.42 -10.73 -10.44
C THR A 85 15.81 -10.97 -11.81
N THR A 86 14.48 -10.88 -11.90
CA THR A 86 13.74 -11.23 -13.11
C THR A 86 12.80 -10.09 -13.49
N VAL A 87 12.69 -9.84 -14.79
CA VAL A 87 11.74 -8.90 -15.37
C VAL A 87 10.92 -9.64 -16.41
N ARG A 88 9.59 -9.56 -16.31
CA ARG A 88 8.68 -10.08 -17.33
C ARG A 88 7.64 -9.04 -17.72
N THR A 89 7.03 -9.23 -18.88
CA THR A 89 5.86 -8.46 -19.29
C THR A 89 4.63 -9.34 -19.13
N ASP A 90 3.65 -8.86 -18.37
CA ASP A 90 2.32 -9.47 -18.35
C ASP A 90 1.65 -9.22 -19.70
N GLN A 91 1.41 -10.28 -20.46
CA GLN A 91 0.83 -10.16 -21.81
C GLN A 91 -0.63 -9.72 -21.78
N ALA A 92 -1.36 -9.97 -20.69
CA ALA A 92 -2.77 -9.60 -20.58
C ALA A 92 -2.96 -8.08 -20.44
N HIS A 93 -2.06 -7.41 -19.72
CA HIS A 93 -2.21 -5.98 -19.39
C HIS A 93 -1.04 -5.10 -19.87
N GLY A 94 -0.02 -5.69 -20.51
CA GLY A 94 1.16 -4.98 -20.99
C GLY A 94 2.05 -4.42 -19.87
N LEU A 95 1.94 -4.96 -18.65
CA LEU A 95 2.64 -4.43 -17.47
C LEU A 95 4.03 -5.07 -17.32
N LYS A 96 5.05 -4.25 -17.06
CA LYS A 96 6.39 -4.72 -16.69
C LYS A 96 6.38 -5.09 -15.20
N ILE A 97 6.65 -6.36 -14.91
CA ILE A 97 6.68 -6.93 -13.56
C ILE A 97 8.12 -7.26 -13.19
N PHE A 98 8.51 -6.89 -11.96
CA PHE A 98 9.84 -7.14 -11.40
C PHE A 98 9.71 -8.11 -10.24
N GLU A 99 10.47 -9.20 -10.28
CA GLU A 99 10.35 -10.34 -9.37
C GLU A 99 11.69 -10.83 -8.87
N GLY A 100 11.64 -11.76 -7.90
CA GLY A 100 12.83 -12.30 -7.28
C GLY A 100 13.53 -11.26 -6.41
N SER A 101 12.76 -10.40 -5.73
CA SER A 101 13.34 -9.57 -4.68
C SER A 101 13.81 -10.46 -3.54
N ARG A 102 14.85 -10.02 -2.83
CA ARG A 102 15.42 -10.79 -1.70
C ARG A 102 14.43 -10.98 -0.54
N TRP A 103 13.54 -10.03 -0.35
CA TRP A 103 12.44 -10.10 0.62
C TRP A 103 11.24 -10.94 0.13
N GLY A 104 11.31 -11.54 -1.07
CA GLY A 104 10.28 -12.46 -1.58
C GLY A 104 9.04 -11.80 -2.21
N GLY A 105 9.06 -10.50 -2.45
CA GLY A 105 7.99 -9.76 -3.10
C GLY A 105 8.21 -9.45 -4.59
N SER A 106 7.28 -8.69 -5.17
CA SER A 106 7.38 -8.24 -6.57
C SER A 106 6.68 -6.91 -6.83
N PHE A 107 7.16 -6.17 -7.84
CA PHE A 107 6.64 -4.86 -8.26
C PHE A 107 5.82 -5.00 -9.54
N TRP A 108 4.58 -4.49 -9.52
CA TRP A 108 3.60 -4.66 -10.61
C TRP A 108 3.21 -3.35 -11.30
N HIS A 109 3.46 -2.21 -10.64
CA HIS A 109 3.08 -0.89 -11.12
C HIS A 109 4.24 0.13 -11.13
N HIS A 110 5.41 -0.29 -10.64
CA HIS A 110 6.56 0.57 -10.45
C HIS A 110 7.79 -0.11 -11.04
N ASP A 111 8.64 0.65 -11.72
CA ASP A 111 9.96 0.19 -12.16
C ASP A 111 10.97 0.50 -11.05
N PRO A 112 11.41 -0.49 -10.23
CA PRO A 112 12.38 -0.26 -9.16
C PRO A 112 13.78 0.12 -9.69
N ALA A 113 14.04 0.07 -11.00
CA ALA A 113 15.26 0.59 -11.60
C ALA A 113 15.19 2.10 -11.93
N ASP A 114 13.99 2.67 -12.06
CA ASP A 114 13.80 4.11 -12.32
C ASP A 114 14.24 4.95 -11.10
N PRO A 115 15.22 5.86 -11.24
CA PRO A 115 15.70 6.71 -10.15
C PRO A 115 14.59 7.49 -9.43
N LYS A 116 13.56 7.96 -10.15
CA LYS A 116 12.43 8.66 -9.55
C LYS A 116 11.60 7.73 -8.68
N VAL A 117 11.31 6.53 -9.18
CA VAL A 117 10.60 5.49 -8.41
C VAL A 117 11.40 5.10 -7.17
N LYS A 118 12.72 4.94 -7.29
CA LYS A 118 13.59 4.65 -6.13
C LYS A 118 13.45 5.74 -5.07
N ALA A 119 13.58 7.01 -5.45
CA ALA A 119 13.42 8.14 -4.54
C ALA A 119 12.01 8.18 -3.92
N ASP A 120 10.97 7.89 -4.70
CA ASP A 120 9.59 7.82 -4.21
C ASP A 120 9.41 6.70 -3.18
N MET A 121 9.99 5.52 -3.42
CA MET A 121 9.92 4.39 -2.49
C MET A 121 10.67 4.67 -1.20
N VAL A 122 11.86 5.29 -1.26
CA VAL A 122 12.60 5.73 -0.06
C VAL A 122 11.74 6.65 0.80
N ARG A 123 11.10 7.68 0.22
CA ARG A 123 10.20 8.57 0.97
C ARG A 123 8.99 7.84 1.57
N ARG A 124 8.48 6.81 0.89
CA ARG A 124 7.37 5.98 1.41
C ARG A 124 7.83 5.10 2.57
N ILE A 125 9.05 4.57 2.52
CA ILE A 125 9.68 3.77 3.57
C ILE A 125 9.94 4.64 4.80
N GLU A 126 10.59 5.80 4.62
CA GLU A 126 10.84 6.76 5.70
C GLU A 126 9.55 7.17 6.40
N ARG A 127 8.46 7.39 5.64
CA ARG A 127 7.13 7.66 6.21
C ARG A 127 6.62 6.51 7.06
N LEU A 128 6.69 5.29 6.54
CA LEU A 128 6.28 4.08 7.26
C LEU A 128 7.06 3.91 8.57
N LEU A 129 8.38 4.18 8.54
CA LEU A 129 9.25 4.10 9.71
C LEU A 129 9.10 5.30 10.66
N GLY A 130 8.30 6.31 10.32
CA GLY A 130 8.10 7.49 11.16
C GLY A 130 9.28 8.48 11.14
N LEU A 131 10.14 8.38 10.13
CA LEU A 131 11.27 9.29 9.89
C LEU A 131 10.84 10.55 9.12
N SER A 132 9.62 10.55 8.57
CA SER A 132 9.00 11.73 7.98
C SER A 132 8.16 12.51 9.00
N ALA A 133 8.08 13.83 8.84
CA ALA A 133 7.20 14.68 9.67
C ALA A 133 5.69 14.44 9.44
N ASP A 134 5.33 13.82 8.32
CA ASP A 134 3.95 13.61 7.91
C ASP A 134 3.68 12.15 7.49
N PRO A 135 2.80 11.40 8.20
CA PRO A 135 1.98 11.84 9.33
C PRO A 135 2.80 12.00 10.64
N PRO A 136 2.32 12.83 11.59
CA PRO A 136 2.96 12.96 12.90
C PRO A 136 3.10 11.61 13.61
N LEU A 137 4.18 11.42 14.38
CA LEU A 137 4.39 10.20 15.19
C LEU A 137 3.28 9.99 16.24
N SER A 138 2.62 11.06 16.68
CA SER A 138 1.48 11.01 17.60
C SER A 138 0.18 10.55 16.95
N GLN A 139 0.11 10.52 15.61
CA GLN A 139 -1.08 10.07 14.91
C GLN A 139 -1.17 8.53 14.98
N PRO A 140 -2.28 7.96 15.50
CA PRO A 140 -2.48 6.52 15.52
C PRO A 140 -2.44 5.92 14.12
N ARG A 141 -1.80 4.75 13.97
CA ARG A 141 -1.64 4.05 12.69
C ARG A 141 -2.40 2.74 12.71
N VAL A 142 -3.20 2.52 11.66
CA VAL A 142 -3.97 1.30 11.45
C VAL A 142 -3.38 0.57 10.26
N PHE A 143 -2.78 -0.59 10.52
CA PHE A 143 -2.20 -1.43 9.50
C PHE A 143 -3.24 -2.40 8.94
N VAL A 144 -3.39 -2.43 7.63
CA VAL A 144 -4.38 -3.25 6.93
C VAL A 144 -3.65 -4.23 6.02
N ARG A 145 -3.96 -5.51 6.14
CA ARG A 145 -3.40 -6.58 5.32
C ARG A 145 -4.53 -7.48 4.80
N ALA A 146 -4.42 -7.90 3.55
CA ALA A 146 -5.19 -9.04 3.06
C ALA A 146 -4.40 -10.33 3.34
N VAL A 147 -5.07 -11.29 3.98
CA VAL A 147 -4.49 -12.60 4.30
C VAL A 147 -4.36 -13.41 3.01
N ASN A 148 -3.16 -13.88 2.68
CA ASN A 148 -2.94 -14.63 1.43
C ASN A 148 -3.42 -16.08 1.50
N CYS A 149 -3.27 -16.67 2.67
CA CYS A 149 -3.64 -18.04 2.97
C CYS A 149 -3.83 -18.19 4.49
N THR A 150 -4.41 -19.30 4.92
CA THR A 150 -4.69 -19.55 6.35
C THR A 150 -3.43 -19.62 7.21
N GLN A 151 -2.26 -19.85 6.63
CA GLN A 151 -0.98 -19.80 7.35
C GLN A 151 -0.57 -18.36 7.77
N GLU A 152 -1.22 -17.32 7.23
CA GLU A 152 -0.98 -15.93 7.60
C GLU A 152 -1.98 -15.39 8.66
N LEU A 153 -2.78 -16.25 9.31
CA LEU A 153 -3.71 -15.89 10.39
C LEU A 153 -3.08 -16.02 11.79
#